data_AF-A0A2P8K706-F1
#
_entry.id   AF-A0A2P8K706-F1
#
_cell.length_a   1.000
_cell.length_b   1.000
_cell.length_c   1.000
_cell.angle_alpha   90.00
_cell.angle_beta   90.00
_cell.angle_gamma   90.00
#
_symmetry.space_group_name_H-M   'P 1'
#
loop_
_entity.id
_entity.type
_entity.pdbx_description
1 polymer ?
#
loop_
_entity_poly.entity_id
_entity_poly.type
_entity_poly.pdbx_seq_one_letter_code
_entity_poly.pdbx_strand_id
1 'polypeptide(L)'
;RNGELVVPAPEKPVPQGAAKGDYVTKTQPFSDLSFRPKKDLTGADMWGATMFDQLVCRVIFHQLRYEGIFTPPSEQGTLVFPGNLGMFEWGGISVDPNRQVAIANPMALPFVSKLIPRGPGNPMEPPKDAKGSGTESGVQPQYGVPY
;
A
#
# COMPACT_ATOMS: atom_id res chain seq x y z
N ARG A 1 -24.78 16.78 11.60
CA ARG A 1 -24.19 15.45 11.26
C ARG A 1 -24.22 14.63 12.55
N ASN A 2 -24.83 13.44 12.54
CA ASN A 2 -25.08 12.59 13.72
C ASN A 2 -23.97 11.56 13.99
N GLY A 3 -22.92 11.52 13.16
CA GLY A 3 -21.80 10.59 13.31
C GLY A 3 -22.05 9.22 12.66
N GLU A 4 -23.21 9.01 12.04
CA GLU A 4 -23.50 7.76 11.34
C GLU A 4 -22.82 7.70 9.97
N LEU A 5 -22.48 6.48 9.57
CA LEU A 5 -21.88 6.21 8.28
C LEU A 5 -22.90 6.43 7.16
N VAL A 6 -22.50 7.16 6.11
CA VAL A 6 -23.33 7.33 4.90
C VAL A 6 -23.45 6.03 4.11
N VAL A 7 -22.40 5.21 4.13
CA VAL A 7 -22.36 3.87 3.53
C VAL A 7 -21.77 2.92 4.57
N PRO A 8 -22.31 1.69 4.74
CA PRO A 8 -21.76 0.73 5.69
C PRO A 8 -20.27 0.48 5.45
N ALA A 9 -19.53 0.32 6.55
CA ALA A 9 -18.10 -0.01 6.53
C ALA A 9 -17.82 -1.15 7.52
N PRO A 10 -18.29 -2.38 7.24
CA PRO A 10 -18.10 -3.51 8.15
C PRO A 10 -16.61 -3.81 8.39
N GLU A 11 -16.30 -4.19 9.63
CA GLU A 11 -14.99 -4.70 10.03
C GLU A 11 -14.71 -6.05 9.38
N LYS A 12 -13.52 -6.20 8.77
CA LYS A 12 -13.06 -7.46 8.19
C LYS A 12 -11.68 -7.84 8.72
N PRO A 13 -11.39 -9.14 8.89
CA PRO A 13 -10.05 -9.60 9.23
C PRO A 13 -9.03 -9.13 8.19
N VAL A 14 -7.84 -8.75 8.66
CA VAL A 14 -6.73 -8.31 7.81
C VAL A 14 -5.46 -9.11 8.10
N PRO A 15 -4.49 -9.18 7.17
CA PRO A 15 -3.21 -9.83 7.41
C PRO A 15 -2.54 -9.33 8.70
N GLN A 16 -1.88 -10.25 9.40
CA GLN A 16 -1.23 -10.00 10.71
C GLN A 16 0.29 -10.09 10.58
N GLY A 17 1.04 -10.13 11.67
CA GLY A 17 2.50 -10.28 11.64
C GLY A 17 3.21 -8.96 11.32
N ALA A 18 3.02 -7.99 12.20
CA ALA A 18 3.74 -6.72 12.18
C ALA A 18 5.25 -6.95 12.37
N ALA A 19 6.03 -5.98 11.91
CA ALA A 19 7.47 -5.97 12.13
C ALA A 19 7.80 -5.80 13.63
N LYS A 20 9.05 -6.07 14.01
CA LYS A 20 9.47 -5.99 15.41
C LYS A 20 9.32 -4.57 15.93
N GLY A 21 8.56 -4.41 17.02
CA GLY A 21 8.30 -3.11 17.64
C GLY A 21 7.06 -2.39 17.08
N ASP A 22 6.34 -2.99 16.12
CA ASP A 22 5.08 -2.49 15.59
C ASP A 22 3.89 -3.36 16.03
N TYR A 23 2.67 -2.83 15.89
CA TYR A 23 1.43 -3.49 16.26
C TYR A 23 0.33 -3.24 15.21
N VAL A 24 -0.38 -4.31 14.84
CA VAL A 24 -1.53 -4.25 13.92
C VAL A 24 -2.80 -4.73 14.60
N THR A 25 -3.93 -4.16 14.21
CA THR A 25 -5.25 -4.63 14.65
C THR A 25 -5.67 -5.88 13.88
N LYS A 26 -6.57 -6.68 14.48
CA LYS A 26 -7.09 -7.91 13.86
C LYS A 26 -8.04 -7.63 12.70
N THR A 27 -8.72 -6.49 12.72
CA THR A 27 -9.70 -6.10 11.70
C THR A 27 -9.49 -4.65 11.27
N GLN A 28 -10.01 -4.33 10.09
CA GLN A 28 -10.13 -2.97 9.56
C GLN A 28 -11.53 -2.75 8.99
N PRO A 29 -12.04 -1.52 8.94
CA PRO A 29 -13.30 -1.19 8.31
C PRO A 29 -13.18 -1.17 6.78
N PHE A 30 -14.11 -1.83 6.09
CA PHE A 30 -14.15 -1.89 4.63
C PHE A 30 -15.42 -1.21 4.13
N SER A 31 -15.32 0.03 3.62
CA SER A 31 -16.45 0.71 2.98
C SER A 31 -17.07 -0.13 1.86
N ASP A 32 -18.38 -0.29 1.87
CA ASP A 32 -19.14 -0.96 0.81
C ASP A 32 -19.18 -0.13 -0.49
N LEU A 33 -18.92 1.19 -0.39
CA LEU A 33 -18.64 2.04 -1.53
C LEU A 33 -17.12 2.18 -1.68
N SER A 34 -16.54 1.41 -2.61
CA SER A 34 -15.10 1.41 -2.87
C SER A 34 -14.81 1.02 -4.32
N PHE A 35 -13.77 1.62 -4.89
CA PHE A 35 -13.20 1.24 -6.19
C PHE A 35 -12.04 0.24 -6.06
N ARG A 36 -11.69 -0.16 -4.84
CA ARG A 36 -10.66 -1.16 -4.61
C ARG A 36 -11.05 -2.48 -5.28
N PRO A 37 -10.12 -3.15 -5.98
CA PRO A 37 -10.35 -4.49 -6.51
C PRO A 37 -10.78 -5.47 -5.41
N LYS A 38 -11.78 -6.31 -5.69
CA LYS A 38 -12.26 -7.33 -4.74
C LYS A 38 -11.32 -8.52 -4.61
N LYS A 39 -10.52 -8.77 -5.65
CA LYS A 39 -9.55 -9.86 -5.70
C LYS A 39 -8.17 -9.29 -5.42
N ASP A 40 -7.39 -10.04 -4.66
CA ASP A 40 -5.97 -9.76 -4.50
C ASP A 40 -5.22 -10.05 -5.81
N LEU A 41 -4.07 -9.40 -5.97
CA LEU A 41 -3.17 -9.67 -7.07
C LEU A 41 -2.68 -11.12 -7.02
N THR A 42 -2.49 -11.68 -8.20
CA THR A 42 -1.94 -13.00 -8.41
C THR A 42 -0.79 -12.93 -9.40
N GLY A 43 -0.04 -14.02 -9.54
CA GLY A 43 1.00 -14.08 -10.57
C GLY A 43 0.49 -13.90 -12.00
N ALA A 44 -0.82 -14.03 -12.25
CA ALA A 44 -1.43 -13.76 -13.56
C ALA A 44 -1.60 -12.26 -13.84
N ASP A 45 -1.59 -11.43 -12.81
CA ASP A 45 -1.71 -9.97 -12.92
C ASP A 45 -0.35 -9.29 -13.18
N MET A 46 0.73 -10.07 -13.22
CA MET A 46 2.06 -9.57 -13.50
C MET A 46 2.23 -9.28 -14.99
N TRP A 47 2.73 -8.09 -15.29
CA TRP A 47 2.86 -7.57 -16.65
C TRP A 47 4.34 -7.38 -17.01
N GLY A 48 4.64 -7.48 -18.30
CA GLY A 48 5.96 -7.17 -18.85
C GLY A 48 5.86 -6.85 -20.35
N ALA A 49 6.80 -6.06 -20.87
CA ALA A 49 6.85 -5.74 -22.30
C ALA A 49 7.17 -6.98 -23.15
N THR A 50 7.93 -7.92 -22.59
CA THR A 50 8.24 -9.23 -23.16
C THR A 50 7.86 -10.36 -22.21
N MET A 51 7.90 -11.60 -22.72
CA MET A 51 7.69 -12.80 -21.89
C MET A 51 8.74 -12.94 -20.79
N PHE A 52 9.97 -12.46 -21.02
CA PHE A 52 11.02 -12.48 -20.01
C PHE A 52 10.74 -11.47 -18.89
N ASP A 53 10.28 -10.26 -19.24
CA ASP A 53 9.87 -9.26 -18.26
C ASP A 53 8.70 -9.76 -17.40
N GLN A 54 7.69 -10.37 -18.04
CA GLN A 54 6.56 -10.94 -17.32
C GLN A 54 7.00 -12.05 -16.36
N LEU A 55 7.92 -12.93 -16.79
CA LEU A 55 8.50 -13.96 -15.94
C LEU A 55 9.24 -13.35 -14.74
N VAL A 56 10.10 -12.36 -14.97
CA VAL A 56 10.86 -11.69 -13.92
C VAL A 56 9.93 -10.98 -12.93
N CYS A 57 8.94 -10.22 -13.42
CA CYS A 57 7.94 -9.59 -12.57
C CYS A 57 7.19 -10.61 -11.71
N ARG A 58 6.86 -11.78 -12.28
CA ARG A 58 6.23 -12.87 -11.54
C ARG A 58 7.14 -13.49 -10.49
N VAL A 59 8.42 -13.64 -10.77
CA VAL A 59 9.41 -14.11 -9.78
C VAL A 59 9.52 -13.10 -8.65
N ILE A 60 9.65 -11.80 -8.95
CA ILE A 60 9.70 -10.73 -7.95
C ILE A 60 8.43 -10.75 -7.08
N PHE A 61 7.25 -10.85 -7.70
CA PHE A 61 5.98 -10.96 -6.97
C PHE A 61 5.98 -12.10 -5.95
N HIS A 62 6.48 -13.29 -6.34
CA HIS A 62 6.55 -14.44 -5.43
C HIS A 62 7.68 -14.35 -4.38
N GLN A 63 8.67 -13.48 -4.56
CA GLN A 63 9.69 -13.21 -3.55
C GLN A 63 9.21 -12.24 -2.48
N LEU A 64 8.21 -11.40 -2.79
CA LEU A 64 7.63 -10.45 -1.87
C LEU A 64 6.55 -11.09 -1.00
N ARG A 65 6.37 -10.54 0.19
CA ARG A 65 5.23 -10.86 1.04
C ARG A 65 3.99 -10.13 0.51
N TYR A 66 2.96 -10.88 0.16
CA TYR A 66 1.67 -10.33 -0.24
C TYR A 66 0.53 -11.26 0.18
N GLU A 67 -0.30 -10.77 1.09
CA GLU A 67 -1.45 -11.48 1.67
C GLU A 67 -2.74 -10.65 1.45
N GLY A 68 -2.71 -9.74 0.47
CA GLY A 68 -3.78 -8.80 0.16
C GLY A 68 -3.58 -7.41 0.76
N ILE A 69 -4.64 -6.61 0.72
CA ILE A 69 -4.63 -5.27 1.32
C ILE A 69 -4.33 -5.35 2.83
N PHE A 70 -3.57 -4.39 3.34
CA PHE A 70 -3.08 -4.33 4.73
C PHE A 70 -2.03 -5.39 5.10
N THR A 71 -1.39 -6.05 4.12
CA THR A 71 -0.16 -6.80 4.39
C THR A 71 0.88 -5.87 5.04
N PRO A 72 1.37 -6.15 6.26
CA PRO A 72 2.29 -5.25 6.95
C PRO A 72 3.68 -5.19 6.26
N PRO A 73 4.41 -4.05 6.35
CA PRO A 73 5.79 -3.96 5.92
C PRO A 73 6.67 -5.04 6.58
N SER A 74 7.66 -5.55 5.84
CA SER A 74 8.53 -6.63 6.31
C SER A 74 9.96 -6.50 5.79
N GLU A 75 10.90 -7.21 6.42
CA GLU A 75 12.30 -7.30 5.97
C GLU A 75 12.45 -8.11 4.67
N GLN A 76 11.51 -9.02 4.38
CA GLN A 76 11.42 -9.72 3.09
C GLN A 76 11.09 -8.76 1.95
N GLY A 77 10.41 -7.66 2.25
CA GLY A 77 9.76 -6.78 1.28
C GLY A 77 8.31 -7.18 1.12
N THR A 78 7.42 -6.20 1.26
CA THR A 78 5.97 -6.37 1.19
C THR A 78 5.44 -5.66 -0.05
N LEU A 79 4.62 -6.33 -0.84
CA LEU A 79 3.86 -5.69 -1.90
C LEU A 79 2.62 -5.01 -1.29
N VAL A 80 2.50 -3.71 -1.46
CA VAL A 80 1.36 -2.92 -0.98
C VAL A 80 0.44 -2.65 -2.16
N PHE A 81 -0.78 -3.19 -2.10
CA PHE A 81 -1.81 -2.96 -3.12
C PHE A 81 -3.22 -2.90 -2.50
N PRO A 82 -4.05 -1.87 -2.81
CA PRO A 82 -3.71 -0.62 -3.52
C PRO A 82 -2.51 0.09 -2.91
N GLY A 83 -1.72 0.77 -3.75
CA GLY A 83 -0.49 1.42 -3.32
C GLY A 83 -0.70 2.58 -2.35
N ASN A 84 0.40 3.19 -1.93
CA ASN A 84 0.38 4.32 -1.00
C ASN A 84 -0.32 5.57 -1.56
N LEU A 85 -0.44 5.64 -2.88
CA LEU A 85 -1.19 6.65 -3.63
C LEU A 85 -2.71 6.37 -3.69
N GLY A 86 -3.15 5.25 -3.11
CA GLY A 86 -4.53 4.80 -3.18
C GLY A 86 -4.96 4.38 -4.59
N MET A 87 -6.27 4.26 -4.76
CA MET A 87 -6.89 3.98 -6.07
C MET A 87 -7.22 5.27 -6.82
N PHE A 88 -7.18 6.42 -6.16
CA PHE A 88 -7.38 7.74 -6.75
C PHE A 88 -6.38 8.72 -6.16
N GLU A 89 -5.72 9.43 -7.05
CA GLU A 89 -4.93 10.60 -6.71
C GLU A 89 -5.75 11.89 -6.85
N TRP A 90 -5.09 13.04 -6.86
CA TRP A 90 -5.70 14.38 -6.91
C TRP A 90 -6.61 14.66 -8.12
N GLY A 91 -6.68 13.77 -9.11
CA GLY A 91 -7.50 13.93 -10.33
C GLY A 91 -9.02 13.85 -10.14
N GLY A 92 -9.50 13.36 -9.00
CA GLY A 92 -10.90 13.42 -8.60
C GLY A 92 -11.90 12.63 -9.46
N ILE A 93 -13.18 13.00 -9.37
CA ILE A 93 -14.32 12.38 -10.05
C ILE A 93 -15.29 13.47 -10.53
N SER A 94 -15.85 13.29 -11.74
CA SER A 94 -16.91 14.15 -12.28
C SER A 94 -18.18 13.33 -12.46
N VAL A 95 -19.32 13.87 -12.01
CA VAL A 95 -20.62 13.17 -12.05
C VAL A 95 -21.61 14.00 -12.86
N ASP A 96 -22.18 13.39 -13.90
CA ASP A 96 -23.33 13.93 -14.65
C ASP A 96 -24.62 13.32 -14.08
N PRO A 97 -25.40 14.07 -13.28
CA PRO A 97 -26.62 13.55 -12.67
C PRO A 97 -27.76 13.39 -13.68
N ASN A 98 -27.73 14.03 -14.84
CA ASN A 98 -28.78 13.86 -15.84
C ASN A 98 -28.59 12.55 -16.60
N ARG A 99 -27.34 12.23 -16.95
CA ARG A 99 -26.99 10.98 -17.65
C ARG A 99 -26.71 9.82 -16.70
N GLN A 100 -26.62 10.08 -15.40
CA GLN A 100 -26.25 9.10 -14.38
C GLN A 100 -24.89 8.45 -14.66
N VAL A 101 -23.93 9.25 -15.12
CA VAL A 101 -22.57 8.79 -15.46
C VAL A 101 -21.56 9.43 -14.50
N ALA A 102 -20.66 8.61 -13.98
CA ALA A 102 -19.46 9.08 -13.27
C ALA A 102 -18.23 8.82 -14.14
N ILE A 103 -17.42 9.86 -14.34
CA ILE A 103 -16.13 9.80 -15.03
C ILE A 103 -15.06 9.92 -13.96
N ALA A 104 -14.27 8.87 -13.83
CA ALA A 104 -13.24 8.74 -12.80
C ALA A 104 -11.92 8.27 -13.43
N ASN A 105 -10.80 8.60 -12.80
CA ASN A 105 -9.48 8.15 -13.21
C ASN A 105 -8.85 7.31 -12.09
N PRO A 106 -9.26 6.02 -11.96
CA PRO A 106 -8.67 5.15 -10.97
C PRO A 106 -7.28 4.67 -11.42
N MET A 107 -6.40 4.43 -10.46
CA MET A 107 -5.04 3.96 -10.68
C MET A 107 -4.73 2.71 -9.86
N ALA A 108 -4.07 1.75 -10.50
CA ALA A 108 -3.65 0.51 -9.88
C ALA A 108 -2.12 0.43 -9.84
N LEU A 109 -1.49 1.22 -8.95
CA LEU A 109 -0.04 1.25 -8.79
C LEU A 109 0.38 0.59 -7.46
N PRO A 110 0.94 -0.64 -7.48
CA PRO A 110 1.47 -1.26 -6.28
C PRO A 110 2.83 -0.66 -5.89
N PHE A 111 3.15 -0.70 -4.60
CA PHE A 111 4.45 -0.27 -4.06
C PHE A 111 5.14 -1.44 -3.35
N VAL A 112 6.47 -1.44 -3.35
CA VAL A 112 7.24 -2.38 -2.53
C VAL A 112 7.73 -1.63 -1.29
N SER A 113 7.27 -2.06 -0.12
CA SER A 113 7.73 -1.55 1.17
C SER A 113 8.63 -2.59 1.82
N LYS A 114 9.92 -2.27 1.95
CA LYS A 114 10.91 -3.16 2.56
C LYS A 114 11.55 -2.48 3.76
N LEU A 115 11.47 -3.15 4.90
CA LEU A 115 12.17 -2.73 6.10
C LEU A 115 13.64 -3.14 6.00
N ILE A 116 14.53 -2.21 6.34
CA ILE A 116 15.96 -2.44 6.39
C ILE A 116 16.34 -2.40 7.87
N PRO A 117 16.89 -3.46 8.46
CA PRO A 117 17.33 -3.41 9.84
C PRO A 117 18.36 -2.29 10.08
N ARG A 118 18.25 -1.61 11.22
CA ARG A 118 19.15 -0.51 11.56
C ARG A 118 20.60 -0.99 11.65
N GLY A 119 21.43 -0.49 10.74
CA GLY A 119 22.87 -0.78 10.68
C GLY A 119 23.73 0.16 11.54
N PRO A 120 25.02 -0.17 11.73
CA PRO A 120 25.97 0.71 12.40
C PRO A 120 26.12 2.03 11.62
N GLY A 121 25.87 3.16 12.28
CA GLY A 121 25.97 4.49 11.67
C GLY A 121 24.65 5.14 11.24
N ASN A 122 23.51 4.47 11.42
CA ASN A 122 22.18 5.09 11.25
C ASN A 122 21.68 5.67 12.59
N PRO A 123 21.70 7.01 12.79
CA PRO A 123 21.35 7.63 14.07
C PRO A 123 19.88 7.41 14.42
N MET A 124 19.60 7.16 15.72
CA MET A 124 18.24 6.94 16.21
C MET A 124 17.37 8.20 16.11
N GLU A 125 18.01 9.36 16.17
CA GLU A 125 17.38 10.67 16.08
C GLU A 125 17.82 11.39 14.81
N PRO A 126 16.95 12.23 14.22
CA PRO A 126 17.34 13.06 13.09
C PRO A 126 18.48 14.01 13.47
N PRO A 127 19.50 14.15 12.62
CA PRO A 127 20.42 15.30 12.70
C PRO A 127 19.65 16.63 12.75
N LYS A 128 20.22 17.65 13.40
CA LYS A 128 19.56 18.96 13.55
C LYS A 128 19.21 19.64 12.23
N ASP A 129 19.94 19.30 11.17
CA ASP A 129 19.80 19.81 9.81
C ASP A 129 19.17 18.79 8.85
N ALA A 130 18.62 17.68 9.37
CA ALA A 130 18.00 16.65 8.57
C ALA A 130 16.84 17.24 7.74
N LYS A 131 16.92 17.06 6.42
CA LYS A 131 15.83 17.39 5.50
C LYS A 131 15.13 16.11 5.10
N GLY A 132 13.79 16.12 5.12
CA GLY A 132 13.01 15.03 4.54
C GLY A 132 13.31 14.94 3.04
N SER A 133 13.48 13.72 2.52
CA SER A 133 13.67 13.53 1.09
C SER A 133 12.38 13.85 0.32
N GLY A 134 11.22 13.59 0.93
CA GLY A 134 9.91 13.73 0.29
C GLY A 134 9.73 12.82 -0.93
N THR A 135 10.62 11.83 -1.11
CA THR A 135 10.64 10.97 -2.28
C THR A 135 9.87 9.67 -2.00
N GLU A 136 9.17 9.18 -3.02
CA GLU A 136 8.47 7.89 -2.98
C GLU A 136 9.41 6.71 -3.31
N SER A 137 10.71 7.00 -3.52
CA SER A 137 11.73 6.04 -3.90
C SER A 137 12.97 6.15 -3.01
N GLY A 138 13.64 5.02 -2.81
CA GLY A 138 14.85 4.97 -1.99
C GLY A 138 14.58 4.78 -0.50
N VAL A 139 15.64 4.90 0.29
CA VAL A 139 15.60 4.61 1.74
C VAL A 139 15.07 5.82 2.49
N GLN A 140 13.97 5.62 3.21
CA GLN A 140 13.42 6.61 4.12
C GLN A 140 13.85 6.31 5.55
N PRO A 141 14.60 7.21 6.22
CA PRO A 141 14.99 7.00 7.61
C PRO A 141 13.78 6.95 8.52
N GLN A 142 13.69 5.91 9.35
CA GLN A 142 12.66 5.81 10.39
C GLN A 142 13.30 6.05 11.75
N TYR A 143 13.22 7.25 12.29
CA TYR A 143 13.80 7.56 13.59
C TYR A 143 13.00 6.94 14.75
N GLY A 144 13.67 6.55 15.83
CA GLY A 144 13.03 5.96 17.01
C GLY A 144 12.62 4.48 16.89
N VAL A 145 12.91 3.81 15.77
CA VAL A 145 12.54 2.40 15.52
C VAL A 145 13.77 1.55 15.12
N PRO A 146 13.71 0.22 15.24
CA PRO A 146 14.85 -0.67 14.94
C PRO A 146 15.17 -0.84 13.44
N TYR A 147 14.50 -0.08 12.57
CA TYR A 147 14.66 -0.07 11.12
C TYR A 147 15.21 1.27 10.63
#